data_AF-A0A367F888-F1
#
_entry.id   AF-A0A367F888-F1
#
_cell.length_a   1.000
_cell.length_b   1.000
_cell.length_c   1.000
_cell.angle_alpha   90.00
_cell.angle_beta   90.00
_cell.angle_gamma   90.00
#
_symmetry.space_group_name_H-M   'P 1'
#
loop_
_entity.id
_entity.type
_entity.pdbx_description
1 polymer ?
#
loop_
_entity_poly.entity_id
_entity_poly.type
_entity_poly.pdbx_seq_one_letter_code
_entity_poly.pdbx_strand_id
1 'polypeptide(L)'
;MSREVKVTAEWALWGKRPGTDDDYSVLDCSRGPFTREDFQEILTKWSPGTLPNLPQVTISWVYGRGDVPYVGLAVQSWSGERDGFGRPIAVTGYFCVPYAQLAAGPVSYQALYEVLAAHRLPVDGPLIVSVPASEPHRLADTADDTAMAAAALLLADAQVCVTGGGHLPMTERLRYLDTVAALLPYGLRTRLTASTWTDSSATHQIKLSFAKRPREGASTLTLGGGAEGFSTWSDVSRYFYDVLTRRAPGELAEAFAQATDPLTFKEAPRQALAALGDSGHRPVHGSSPLPVFYSGLNRCGELLEQGEYAELDDQVAELARLLRSQAPSAHEREHYRDIVESRLLPRLDAVPRAGLRDAVYDLALPLGYGRLLTINIMERVLSITGGGPPVYTAMARMKTMEPQAALLLAMRVQDPDRSRLLAAIQTPDLVRFAAAEACDPPVVRFIHAELVGRGGEGGDDPEIAPALSAHAYLAPAIARLHRDDHAAQSAALRALLVAAYGPSLDHAQVQEVLGSVLPPEWRPVVSAATSLYGHAAPAREHAAPDARNWPNSPGSPPGAMLEALSGGPSTRRYERDEARHPWWRRVSLSNGILFVWFTLVITLCVIGVSMLVGFLNR
;
A
#
# COMPACT_ATOMS: atom_id res chain seq x y z
N MET A 1 36.02 -2.03 -36.71
CA MET A 1 35.62 -3.42 -36.44
C MET A 1 34.80 -3.38 -35.16
N SER A 2 33.54 -3.75 -35.21
CA SER A 2 32.67 -3.77 -34.02
C SER A 2 33.21 -4.78 -33.02
N ARG A 3 33.29 -4.40 -31.74
CA ARG A 3 33.71 -5.31 -30.67
C ARG A 3 32.71 -6.46 -30.59
N GLU A 4 33.17 -7.70 -30.52
CA GLU A 4 32.31 -8.87 -30.34
C GLU A 4 32.32 -9.34 -28.89
N VAL A 5 31.17 -9.83 -28.43
CA VAL A 5 30.96 -10.41 -27.11
C VAL A 5 30.60 -11.88 -27.30
N LYS A 6 31.44 -12.77 -26.77
CA LYS A 6 31.18 -14.21 -26.81
C LYS A 6 30.18 -14.57 -25.72
N VAL A 7 29.08 -15.21 -26.11
CA VAL A 7 28.02 -15.64 -25.19
C VAL A 7 27.75 -17.13 -25.32
N THR A 8 27.29 -17.74 -24.24
CA THR A 8 26.80 -19.11 -24.18
C THR A 8 25.33 -19.09 -23.82
N ALA A 9 24.48 -19.47 -24.77
CA ALA A 9 23.04 -19.50 -24.62
C ALA A 9 22.56 -20.93 -24.33
N GLU A 10 21.87 -21.09 -23.21
CA GLU A 10 21.02 -22.25 -22.98
C GLU A 10 19.74 -22.10 -23.81
N TRP A 11 19.11 -23.19 -24.21
CA TRP A 11 17.96 -23.11 -25.10
C TRP A 11 16.88 -24.14 -24.78
N ALA A 12 15.65 -23.81 -25.17
CA ALA A 12 14.52 -24.73 -25.18
C ALA A 12 13.65 -24.50 -26.42
N LEU A 13 13.09 -25.57 -26.96
CA LEU A 13 12.10 -25.57 -28.02
C LEU A 13 10.74 -25.90 -27.43
N TRP A 14 9.80 -24.97 -27.49
CA TRP A 14 8.44 -25.12 -26.95
C TRP A 14 7.42 -25.12 -28.08
N GLY A 15 6.45 -26.02 -28.02
CA GLY A 15 5.52 -26.23 -29.11
C GLY A 15 4.57 -27.39 -28.87
N LYS A 16 3.95 -27.85 -29.96
CA LYS A 16 3.16 -29.08 -30.00
C LYS A 16 3.76 -30.05 -31.01
N ARG A 17 3.52 -31.35 -30.82
CA ARG A 17 3.86 -32.34 -31.83
C ARG A 17 2.81 -32.31 -32.96
N PRO A 18 3.22 -32.40 -34.24
CA PRO A 18 2.28 -32.43 -35.35
C PRO A 18 1.25 -33.57 -35.19
N GLY A 19 -0.01 -33.28 -35.49
CA GLY A 19 -1.10 -34.27 -35.44
C GLY A 19 -1.57 -34.71 -34.05
N THR A 20 -1.02 -34.18 -32.96
CA THR A 20 -1.51 -34.48 -31.59
C THR A 20 -2.49 -33.41 -31.09
N ASP A 21 -3.31 -33.76 -30.11
CA ASP A 21 -4.21 -32.85 -29.38
C ASP A 21 -3.59 -32.31 -28.08
N ASP A 22 -2.38 -32.76 -27.73
CA ASP A 22 -1.62 -32.33 -26.54
C ASP A 22 -1.48 -30.81 -26.42
N ASP A 23 -1.37 -30.32 -25.19
CA ASP A 23 -1.04 -28.93 -24.92
C ASP A 23 0.41 -28.58 -25.23
N TYR A 24 0.68 -27.27 -25.28
CA TYR A 24 2.02 -26.75 -25.54
C TYR A 24 3.00 -27.13 -24.43
N SER A 25 4.08 -27.82 -24.81
CA SER A 25 5.11 -28.26 -23.87
C SER A 25 6.51 -28.03 -24.41
N VAL A 26 7.51 -28.06 -23.53
CA VAL A 26 8.92 -28.12 -23.98
C VAL A 26 9.09 -29.43 -24.73
N LEU A 27 9.48 -29.36 -26.00
CA LEU A 27 9.75 -30.48 -26.89
C LEU A 27 11.19 -30.97 -26.68
N ASP A 28 12.14 -30.04 -26.62
CA ASP A 28 13.55 -30.32 -26.36
C ASP A 28 14.25 -29.13 -25.68
N CYS A 29 15.38 -29.36 -25.02
CA CYS A 29 16.17 -28.30 -24.39
C CYS A 29 17.63 -28.72 -24.20
N SER A 30 18.50 -27.72 -24.01
CA SER A 30 19.86 -27.95 -23.54
C SER A 30 19.87 -28.56 -22.14
N ARG A 31 20.98 -29.22 -21.78
CA ARG A 31 21.16 -29.92 -20.48
C ARG A 31 22.03 -29.13 -19.50
N GLY A 32 21.99 -27.80 -19.58
CA GLY A 32 22.79 -26.91 -18.73
C GLY A 32 22.15 -26.64 -17.37
N PRO A 33 22.17 -25.40 -16.85
CA PRO A 33 21.70 -25.04 -15.52
C PRO A 33 20.17 -25.08 -15.35
N PHE A 34 19.40 -25.18 -16.44
CA PHE A 34 17.94 -25.23 -16.44
C PHE A 34 17.45 -26.62 -16.86
N THR A 35 16.45 -27.12 -16.14
CA THR A 35 15.72 -28.34 -16.47
C THR A 35 14.59 -28.07 -17.46
N ARG A 36 13.99 -29.15 -17.99
CA ARG A 36 12.81 -29.04 -18.86
C ARG A 36 11.64 -28.36 -18.13
N GLU A 37 11.47 -28.67 -16.85
CA GLU A 37 10.45 -28.12 -15.97
C GLU A 37 10.69 -26.62 -15.73
N ASP A 38 11.94 -26.22 -15.48
CA ASP A 38 12.31 -24.80 -15.36
C ASP A 38 11.92 -24.03 -16.63
N PHE A 39 12.28 -24.54 -17.81
CA PHE A 39 11.93 -23.91 -19.08
C PHE A 39 10.41 -23.82 -19.30
N GLN A 40 9.66 -24.87 -18.92
CA GLN A 40 8.20 -24.86 -19.00
C GLN A 40 7.60 -23.75 -18.12
N GLU A 41 8.08 -23.60 -16.88
CA GLU A 41 7.64 -22.54 -15.96
C GLU A 41 7.94 -21.16 -16.54
N ILE A 42 9.18 -20.94 -17.00
CA ILE A 42 9.65 -19.67 -17.55
C ILE A 42 8.79 -19.23 -18.74
N LEU A 43 8.56 -20.12 -19.69
CA LEU A 43 7.79 -19.84 -20.91
C LEU A 43 6.31 -19.61 -20.63
N THR A 44 5.76 -20.28 -19.63
CA THR A 44 4.38 -20.05 -19.20
C THR A 44 4.24 -18.70 -18.51
N LYS A 45 5.16 -18.36 -17.59
CA LYS A 45 5.15 -17.12 -16.80
C LYS A 45 5.24 -15.86 -17.67
N TRP A 46 6.08 -15.90 -18.71
CA TRP A 46 6.35 -14.75 -19.57
C TRP A 46 5.61 -14.81 -20.91
N SER A 47 4.53 -15.59 -20.99
CA SER A 47 3.72 -15.70 -22.20
C SER A 47 3.04 -14.37 -22.56
N PRO A 48 3.19 -13.86 -23.80
CA PRO A 48 2.55 -12.63 -24.25
C PRO A 48 1.08 -12.84 -24.70
N GLY A 49 0.52 -14.03 -24.51
CA GLY A 49 -0.82 -14.40 -24.98
C GLY A 49 -0.85 -14.92 -26.42
N THR A 50 -2.01 -14.85 -27.06
CA THR A 50 -2.20 -15.37 -28.43
C THR A 50 -1.81 -14.31 -29.46
N LEU A 51 -0.76 -14.57 -30.24
CA LEU A 51 -0.20 -13.58 -31.16
C LEU A 51 -0.72 -13.80 -32.59
N PRO A 52 -1.30 -12.77 -33.25
CA PRO A 52 -1.94 -12.94 -34.56
C PRO A 52 -0.94 -13.01 -35.73
N ASN A 53 0.20 -12.32 -35.62
CA ASN A 53 1.22 -12.24 -36.67
C ASN A 53 2.55 -12.73 -36.10
N LEU A 54 3.17 -13.73 -36.73
CA LEU A 54 4.49 -14.25 -36.35
C LEU A 54 5.51 -13.99 -37.47
N PRO A 55 6.81 -13.77 -37.15
CA PRO A 55 7.44 -13.97 -35.85
C PRO A 55 7.20 -12.83 -34.83
N GLN A 56 7.33 -13.16 -33.55
CA GLN A 56 7.34 -12.20 -32.44
C GLN A 56 8.43 -12.57 -31.43
N VAL A 57 8.96 -11.54 -30.76
CA VAL A 57 10.05 -11.67 -29.81
C VAL A 57 9.60 -11.17 -28.44
N THR A 58 9.87 -11.96 -27.41
CA THR A 58 9.69 -11.57 -26.01
C THR A 58 11.00 -11.70 -25.26
N ILE A 59 11.39 -10.62 -24.59
CA ILE A 59 12.52 -10.54 -23.68
C ILE A 59 12.01 -10.79 -22.26
N SER A 60 12.67 -11.70 -21.58
CA SER A 60 12.40 -12.05 -20.19
C SER A 60 13.69 -12.05 -19.37
N TRP A 61 13.57 -12.32 -18.08
CA TRP A 61 14.70 -12.59 -17.21
C TRP A 61 14.35 -13.74 -16.28
N VAL A 62 15.39 -14.48 -15.88
CA VAL A 62 15.27 -15.62 -14.97
C VAL A 62 16.52 -15.71 -14.09
N TYR A 63 16.38 -16.38 -12.95
CA TYR A 63 17.53 -16.74 -12.12
C TYR A 63 17.84 -18.22 -12.32
N GLY A 64 19.09 -18.49 -12.70
CA GLY A 64 19.61 -19.85 -12.70
C GLY A 64 19.99 -20.29 -11.29
N ARG A 65 20.51 -21.52 -11.18
CA ARG A 65 21.07 -22.02 -9.91
C ARG A 65 22.16 -21.08 -9.38
N GLY A 66 22.11 -20.80 -8.07
CA GLY A 66 23.03 -19.87 -7.41
C GLY A 66 22.70 -18.39 -7.63
N ASP A 67 21.43 -18.07 -7.93
CA ASP A 67 20.92 -16.70 -8.13
C ASP A 67 21.65 -15.91 -9.22
N VAL A 68 22.19 -16.61 -10.22
CA VAL A 68 22.83 -16.00 -11.38
C VAL A 68 21.75 -15.45 -12.32
N PRO A 69 21.74 -14.14 -12.65
CA PRO A 69 20.75 -13.57 -13.55
C PRO A 69 21.01 -13.95 -15.02
N TYR A 70 19.96 -14.35 -15.72
CA TYR A 70 19.94 -14.60 -17.16
C TYR A 70 18.94 -13.69 -17.84
N VAL A 71 19.29 -13.26 -19.06
CA VAL A 71 18.35 -12.59 -19.98
C VAL A 71 17.82 -13.65 -20.94
N GLY A 72 16.50 -13.73 -21.03
CA GLY A 72 15.76 -14.64 -21.89
C GLY A 72 15.31 -13.95 -23.18
N LEU A 73 15.36 -14.69 -24.29
CA LEU A 73 14.87 -14.28 -25.60
C LEU A 73 14.00 -15.40 -26.17
N ALA A 74 12.69 -15.18 -26.21
CA ALA A 74 11.71 -16.09 -26.83
C ALA A 74 11.40 -15.62 -28.25
N VAL A 75 11.62 -16.47 -29.24
CA VAL A 75 11.27 -16.23 -30.64
C VAL A 75 10.14 -17.16 -31.03
N GLN A 76 8.92 -16.62 -31.13
CA GLN A 76 7.76 -17.38 -31.58
C GLN A 76 7.61 -17.27 -33.10
N SER A 77 7.46 -18.40 -33.78
CA SER A 77 7.34 -18.50 -35.24
C SER A 77 6.34 -19.60 -35.64
N TRP A 78 5.85 -19.57 -36.88
CA TRP A 78 5.04 -20.67 -37.39
C TRP A 78 5.92 -21.86 -37.76
N SER A 79 5.56 -23.05 -37.30
CA SER A 79 6.27 -24.29 -37.66
C SER A 79 6.03 -24.73 -39.11
N GLY A 80 4.93 -24.27 -39.72
CA GLY A 80 4.41 -24.81 -40.98
C GLY A 80 3.52 -26.05 -40.82
N GLU A 81 3.47 -26.61 -39.61
CA GLU A 81 2.72 -27.82 -39.27
C GLU A 81 1.34 -27.50 -38.67
N ARG A 82 0.49 -28.53 -38.56
CA ARG A 82 -0.86 -28.45 -37.98
C ARG A 82 -1.06 -29.44 -36.84
N ASP A 83 -1.86 -29.06 -35.85
CA ASP A 83 -2.26 -29.93 -34.74
C ASP A 83 -3.36 -30.93 -35.16
N GLY A 84 -3.78 -31.79 -34.23
CA GLY A 84 -4.85 -32.78 -34.47
C GLY A 84 -6.22 -32.17 -34.86
N PHE A 85 -6.42 -30.87 -34.63
CA PHE A 85 -7.62 -30.11 -35.03
C PHE A 85 -7.41 -29.30 -36.31
N GLY A 86 -6.27 -29.48 -36.98
CA GLY A 86 -5.91 -28.75 -38.19
C GLY A 86 -5.54 -27.28 -37.93
N ARG A 87 -5.29 -26.85 -36.69
CA ARG A 87 -4.87 -25.48 -36.38
C ARG A 87 -3.36 -25.32 -36.62
N PRO A 88 -2.88 -24.18 -37.14
CA PRO A 88 -1.45 -23.92 -37.28
C PRO A 88 -0.71 -24.01 -35.94
N ILE A 89 0.43 -24.69 -35.90
CA ILE A 89 1.26 -24.79 -34.70
C ILE A 89 2.29 -23.66 -34.70
N ALA A 90 2.20 -22.75 -33.73
CA ALA A 90 3.32 -21.88 -33.37
C ALA A 90 4.39 -22.69 -32.63
N VAL A 91 5.67 -22.38 -32.81
CA VAL A 91 6.79 -22.90 -32.03
C VAL A 91 7.60 -21.73 -31.48
N THR A 92 8.11 -21.89 -30.27
CA THR A 92 8.93 -20.89 -29.60
C THR A 92 10.32 -21.45 -29.36
N GLY A 93 11.32 -20.87 -30.02
CA GLY A 93 12.72 -21.06 -29.65
C GLY A 93 13.06 -20.08 -28.53
N TYR A 94 13.44 -20.60 -27.37
CA TYR A 94 13.81 -19.80 -26.22
C TYR A 94 15.29 -19.92 -25.94
N PHE A 95 15.95 -18.79 -25.69
CA PHE A 95 17.37 -18.71 -25.39
C PHE A 95 17.60 -17.97 -24.08
N CYS A 96 18.47 -18.48 -23.21
CA CYS A 96 18.85 -17.87 -21.94
C CYS A 96 20.36 -17.59 -21.95
N VAL A 97 20.75 -16.32 -21.81
CA VAL A 97 22.15 -15.91 -21.77
C VAL A 97 22.52 -15.37 -20.39
N PRO A 98 23.63 -15.80 -19.76
CA PRO A 98 24.09 -15.21 -18.51
C PRO A 98 24.30 -13.71 -18.66
N TYR A 99 23.65 -12.92 -17.79
CA TYR A 99 23.71 -11.46 -17.87
C TYR A 99 25.15 -10.92 -17.77
N ALA A 100 26.00 -11.54 -16.96
CA ALA A 100 27.40 -11.15 -16.82
C ALA A 100 28.17 -11.19 -18.17
N GLN A 101 27.82 -12.10 -19.08
CA GLN A 101 28.42 -12.15 -20.41
C GLN A 101 27.94 -10.99 -21.27
N LEU A 102 26.64 -10.65 -21.19
CA LEU A 102 26.06 -9.49 -21.88
C LEU A 102 26.57 -8.16 -21.31
N ALA A 103 26.95 -8.11 -20.04
CA ALA A 103 27.50 -6.92 -19.39
C ALA A 103 28.97 -6.64 -19.78
N ALA A 104 29.72 -7.65 -20.24
CA ALA A 104 31.12 -7.50 -20.65
C ALA A 104 31.32 -6.61 -21.90
N GLY A 105 30.24 -6.38 -22.65
CA GLY A 105 30.13 -5.39 -23.69
C GLY A 105 28.64 -5.18 -23.98
N PRO A 106 28.07 -3.97 -23.83
CA PRO A 106 26.63 -3.75 -23.94
C PRO A 106 26.08 -4.31 -25.25
N VAL A 107 25.25 -5.35 -25.19
CA VAL A 107 24.62 -6.01 -26.35
C VAL A 107 23.15 -5.58 -26.46
N SER A 108 22.67 -5.38 -27.68
CA SER A 108 21.26 -5.06 -27.95
C SER A 108 20.41 -6.32 -28.14
N TYR A 109 19.11 -6.22 -27.90
CA TYR A 109 18.17 -7.32 -28.14
C TYR A 109 18.09 -7.69 -29.62
N GLN A 110 18.18 -6.72 -30.52
CA GLN A 110 18.23 -6.96 -31.96
C GLN A 110 19.48 -7.78 -32.33
N ALA A 111 20.65 -7.44 -31.79
CA ALA A 111 21.89 -8.20 -32.05
C ALA A 111 21.81 -9.65 -31.53
N LEU A 112 21.22 -9.85 -30.33
CA LEU A 112 20.94 -11.18 -29.81
C LEU A 112 19.98 -11.96 -30.72
N TYR A 113 18.89 -11.32 -31.13
CA TYR A 113 17.89 -11.93 -32.00
C TYR A 113 18.51 -12.38 -33.34
N GLU A 114 19.26 -11.51 -34.01
CA GLU A 114 19.85 -11.79 -35.32
C GLU A 114 20.79 -13.00 -35.29
N VAL A 115 21.59 -13.13 -34.22
CA VAL A 115 22.55 -14.23 -34.07
C VAL A 115 21.87 -15.51 -33.61
N LEU A 116 20.99 -15.44 -32.60
CA LEU A 116 20.38 -16.64 -32.01
C LEU A 116 19.27 -17.21 -32.89
N ALA A 117 18.41 -16.38 -33.49
CA ALA A 117 17.31 -16.83 -34.33
C ALA A 117 17.77 -17.44 -35.66
N ALA A 118 19.03 -17.21 -36.07
CA ALA A 118 19.63 -17.88 -37.23
C ALA A 118 19.82 -19.40 -37.03
N HIS A 119 19.80 -19.87 -35.77
CA HIS A 119 20.00 -21.27 -35.43
C HIS A 119 18.65 -21.99 -35.32
N ARG A 120 18.51 -23.11 -36.02
CA ARG A 120 17.32 -23.98 -35.89
C ARG A 120 17.51 -24.92 -34.71
N LEU A 121 16.63 -24.82 -33.72
CA LEU A 121 16.57 -25.73 -32.58
C LEU A 121 15.84 -27.03 -32.96
N PRO A 122 16.19 -28.19 -32.37
CA PRO A 122 17.23 -28.40 -31.36
C PRO A 122 18.66 -28.36 -31.93
N VAL A 123 19.64 -28.05 -31.08
CA VAL A 123 21.09 -28.12 -31.38
C VAL A 123 21.83 -28.90 -30.29
N ASP A 124 23.02 -29.43 -30.58
CA ASP A 124 23.77 -30.19 -29.57
C ASP A 124 24.36 -29.28 -28.49
N GLY A 125 23.90 -29.46 -27.23
CA GLY A 125 24.41 -28.73 -26.07
C GLY A 125 24.07 -27.24 -26.07
N PRO A 126 24.70 -26.44 -25.18
CA PRO A 126 24.53 -24.99 -25.16
C PRO A 126 25.09 -24.32 -26.43
N LEU A 127 24.42 -23.28 -26.90
CA LEU A 127 24.79 -22.56 -28.11
C LEU A 127 25.83 -21.48 -27.81
N ILE A 128 27.03 -21.59 -28.37
CA ILE A 128 28.13 -20.63 -28.18
C ILE A 128 28.26 -19.75 -29.44
N VAL A 129 28.06 -18.44 -29.30
CA VAL A 129 28.06 -17.50 -30.43
C VAL A 129 28.80 -16.21 -30.08
N SER A 130 29.30 -15.52 -31.10
CA SER A 130 29.79 -14.14 -31.00
C SER A 130 28.67 -13.18 -31.38
N VAL A 131 28.39 -12.21 -30.50
CA VAL A 131 27.36 -11.19 -30.73
C VAL A 131 28.05 -9.82 -30.84
N PRO A 132 27.72 -9.01 -31.86
CA PRO A 132 28.24 -7.64 -31.93
C PRO A 132 27.81 -6.82 -30.71
N ALA A 133 28.76 -6.12 -30.09
CA ALA A 133 28.45 -5.11 -29.09
C ALA A 133 27.65 -3.98 -29.76
N SER A 134 26.66 -3.50 -29.03
CA SER A 134 25.86 -2.34 -29.40
C SER A 134 26.68 -1.06 -29.32
N GLU A 135 26.27 -0.05 -30.07
CA GLU A 135 26.70 1.34 -29.92
C GLU A 135 25.52 2.12 -29.31
N PRO A 136 25.45 2.23 -27.97
CA PRO A 136 24.27 2.76 -27.26
C PRO A 136 23.89 4.17 -27.70
N HIS A 137 24.88 5.03 -27.98
CA HIS A 137 24.63 6.38 -28.47
C HIS A 137 23.82 6.37 -29.77
N ARG A 138 24.16 5.50 -30.74
CA ARG A 138 23.44 5.44 -32.02
C ARG A 138 22.00 4.98 -31.87
N LEU A 139 21.72 4.09 -30.92
CA LEU A 139 20.35 3.68 -30.62
C LEU A 139 19.57 4.86 -30.02
N ALA A 140 20.16 5.56 -29.07
CA ALA A 140 19.52 6.68 -28.39
C ALA A 140 19.37 7.93 -29.27
N ASP A 141 20.26 8.17 -30.22
CA ASP A 141 20.14 9.27 -31.19
C ASP A 141 18.94 9.10 -32.12
N THR A 142 18.37 7.89 -32.21
CA THR A 142 17.11 7.61 -32.91
C THR A 142 15.86 7.70 -32.02
N ALA A 143 16.02 8.04 -30.74
CA ALA A 143 14.91 8.14 -29.82
C ALA A 143 14.00 9.32 -30.16
N ASP A 144 12.73 9.02 -30.40
CA ASP A 144 11.67 10.01 -30.46
C ASP A 144 11.11 10.31 -29.06
N ASP A 145 10.19 11.28 -28.99
CA ASP A 145 9.48 11.64 -27.76
C ASP A 145 8.78 10.43 -27.13
N THR A 146 8.31 9.48 -27.95
CA THR A 146 7.61 8.29 -27.45
C THR A 146 8.58 7.34 -26.75
N ALA A 147 9.78 7.13 -27.30
CA ALA A 147 10.83 6.32 -26.70
C ALA A 147 11.36 6.94 -25.40
N MET A 148 11.55 8.27 -25.38
CA MET A 148 11.93 9.00 -24.16
C MET A 148 10.85 8.91 -23.08
N ALA A 149 9.58 9.06 -23.46
CA ALA A 149 8.44 8.89 -22.54
C ALA A 149 8.38 7.46 -21.98
N ALA A 150 8.55 6.44 -22.83
CA ALA A 150 8.57 5.05 -22.41
C ALA A 150 9.71 4.79 -21.40
N ALA A 151 10.91 5.29 -21.66
CA ALA A 151 12.05 5.15 -20.75
C ALA A 151 11.78 5.84 -19.40
N ALA A 152 11.25 7.06 -19.42
CA ALA A 152 10.93 7.81 -18.20
C ALA A 152 9.85 7.13 -17.35
N LEU A 153 8.82 6.55 -17.98
CA LEU A 153 7.78 5.77 -17.31
C LEU A 153 8.35 4.48 -16.71
N LEU A 154 9.23 3.79 -17.42
CA LEU A 154 9.91 2.58 -16.92
C LEU A 154 10.81 2.90 -15.73
N LEU A 155 11.53 4.03 -15.73
CA LEU A 155 12.31 4.48 -14.57
C LEU A 155 11.42 4.73 -13.35
N ALA A 156 10.19 5.18 -13.55
CA ALA A 156 9.19 5.31 -12.49
C ALA A 156 8.45 3.98 -12.15
N ASP A 157 9.01 2.83 -12.54
CA ASP A 157 8.46 1.48 -12.35
C ASP A 157 7.09 1.23 -12.99
N ALA A 158 6.64 2.11 -13.90
CA ALA A 158 5.38 1.94 -14.60
C ALA A 158 5.46 0.84 -15.68
N GLN A 159 4.36 0.12 -15.90
CA GLN A 159 4.19 -0.75 -17.06
C GLN A 159 3.79 0.11 -18.27
N VAL A 160 4.46 -0.08 -19.41
CA VAL A 160 4.28 0.72 -20.62
C VAL A 160 3.70 -0.14 -21.75
N CYS A 161 2.61 0.33 -22.33
CA CYS A 161 1.95 -0.25 -23.49
C CYS A 161 2.00 0.73 -24.67
N VAL A 162 2.65 0.34 -25.77
CA VAL A 162 2.75 1.14 -27.00
C VAL A 162 1.71 0.66 -28.00
N THR A 163 0.84 1.58 -28.42
CA THR A 163 -0.20 1.34 -29.41
C THR A 163 0.14 2.00 -30.75
N GLY A 164 -0.56 1.63 -31.82
CA GLY A 164 -0.33 2.18 -33.17
C GLY A 164 0.82 1.52 -33.96
N GLY A 165 1.70 0.73 -33.31
CA GLY A 165 2.83 0.05 -33.97
C GLY A 165 2.54 -1.26 -34.70
N GLY A 166 1.26 -1.62 -34.90
CA GLY A 166 0.86 -2.89 -35.51
C GLY A 166 1.22 -3.04 -36.99
N HIS A 167 1.42 -1.93 -37.69
CA HIS A 167 1.81 -1.90 -39.10
C HIS A 167 3.32 -2.08 -39.31
N LEU A 168 4.13 -1.86 -38.27
CA LEU A 168 5.58 -2.01 -38.36
C LEU A 168 5.97 -3.49 -38.50
N PRO A 169 7.09 -3.83 -39.14
CA PRO A 169 7.66 -5.16 -39.04
C PRO A 169 8.13 -5.44 -37.60
N MET A 170 8.23 -6.73 -37.25
CA MET A 170 8.68 -7.15 -35.91
C MET A 170 10.07 -6.60 -35.57
N THR A 171 10.99 -6.57 -36.53
CA THR A 171 12.36 -6.07 -36.35
C THR A 171 12.40 -4.58 -36.02
N GLU A 172 11.50 -3.76 -36.58
CA GLU A 172 11.39 -2.34 -36.22
C GLU A 172 10.82 -2.15 -34.82
N ARG A 173 9.82 -2.98 -34.43
CA ARG A 173 9.36 -2.99 -33.04
C ARG A 173 10.47 -3.41 -32.08
N LEU A 174 11.27 -4.41 -32.43
CA LEU A 174 12.41 -4.84 -31.61
C LEU A 174 13.46 -3.73 -31.48
N ARG A 175 13.75 -3.03 -32.57
CA ARG A 175 14.63 -1.85 -32.56
C ARG A 175 14.11 -0.75 -31.64
N TYR A 176 12.81 -0.49 -31.65
CA TYR A 176 12.21 0.47 -30.71
C TYR A 176 12.42 0.03 -29.24
N LEU A 177 12.29 -1.27 -28.92
CA LEU A 177 12.60 -1.77 -27.59
C LEU A 177 14.07 -1.54 -27.21
N ASP A 178 14.99 -1.68 -28.17
CA ASP A 178 16.41 -1.38 -27.99
C ASP A 178 16.67 0.11 -27.76
N THR A 179 16.02 0.99 -28.52
CA THR A 179 16.07 2.45 -28.30
C THR A 179 15.64 2.81 -26.89
N VAL A 180 14.52 2.27 -26.41
CA VAL A 180 14.05 2.50 -25.03
C VAL A 180 15.03 1.93 -24.01
N ALA A 181 15.54 0.71 -24.22
CA ALA A 181 16.49 0.06 -23.32
C ALA A 181 17.88 0.71 -23.31
N ALA A 182 18.26 1.47 -24.34
CA ALA A 182 19.48 2.29 -24.36
C ALA A 182 19.35 3.53 -23.46
N LEU A 183 18.12 4.02 -23.24
CA LEU A 183 17.80 5.14 -22.33
C LEU A 183 17.58 4.69 -20.87
N LEU A 184 17.98 3.47 -20.52
CA LEU A 184 17.89 2.90 -19.18
C LEU A 184 19.25 2.37 -18.75
N PRO A 185 19.62 2.45 -17.45
CA PRO A 185 20.82 1.79 -16.93
C PRO A 185 20.92 0.33 -17.36
N TYR A 186 22.08 -0.09 -17.86
CA TYR A 186 22.24 -1.41 -18.48
C TYR A 186 21.85 -2.57 -17.54
N GLY A 187 22.18 -2.41 -16.25
CA GLY A 187 21.78 -3.24 -15.11
C GLY A 187 20.32 -3.63 -15.05
N LEU A 188 19.44 -2.76 -15.54
CA LEU A 188 17.99 -2.95 -15.51
C LEU A 188 17.53 -4.08 -16.45
N ARG A 189 18.37 -4.51 -17.40
CA ARG A 189 18.10 -5.67 -18.27
C ARG A 189 17.93 -6.97 -17.46
N THR A 190 18.39 -7.03 -16.22
CA THR A 190 18.14 -8.16 -15.29
C THR A 190 16.70 -8.21 -14.73
N ARG A 191 15.90 -7.17 -15.00
CA ARG A 191 14.52 -7.00 -14.51
C ARG A 191 13.55 -6.54 -15.58
N LEU A 192 14.04 -5.97 -16.68
CA LEU A 192 13.23 -5.50 -17.79
C LEU A 192 12.67 -6.69 -18.57
N THR A 193 11.35 -6.71 -18.72
CA THR A 193 10.64 -7.62 -19.62
C THR A 193 10.03 -6.81 -20.74
N ALA A 194 10.21 -7.26 -21.98
CA ALA A 194 9.77 -6.53 -23.14
C ALA A 194 9.18 -7.46 -24.20
N SER A 195 8.24 -7.00 -25.02
CA SER A 195 7.72 -7.82 -26.11
C SER A 195 7.35 -7.00 -27.33
N THR A 196 7.69 -7.52 -28.51
CA THR A 196 7.32 -6.92 -29.79
C THR A 196 5.83 -7.01 -30.07
N TRP A 197 5.07 -7.86 -29.36
CA TRP A 197 3.62 -7.86 -29.41
C TRP A 197 3.01 -8.63 -28.24
N THR A 198 1.93 -8.10 -27.68
CA THR A 198 1.12 -8.76 -26.65
C THR A 198 -0.35 -8.77 -27.04
N ASP A 199 -1.06 -9.79 -26.56
CA ASP A 199 -2.52 -9.79 -26.57
C ASP A 199 -3.03 -8.90 -25.43
N SER A 200 -3.69 -7.78 -25.77
CA SER A 200 -4.25 -6.85 -24.79
C SER A 200 -5.22 -7.50 -23.80
N SER A 201 -5.80 -8.66 -24.13
CA SER A 201 -6.70 -9.41 -23.26
C SER A 201 -6.00 -10.41 -22.34
N ALA A 202 -4.73 -10.73 -22.58
CA ALA A 202 -3.97 -11.68 -21.77
C ALA A 202 -3.39 -10.98 -20.53
N THR A 203 -3.50 -11.59 -19.35
CA THR A 203 -2.80 -11.09 -18.15
C THR A 203 -1.33 -11.48 -18.22
N HIS A 204 -0.44 -10.49 -18.33
CA HIS A 204 1.01 -10.70 -18.40
C HIS A 204 1.80 -9.69 -17.56
N GLN A 205 3.04 -10.05 -17.21
CA GLN A 205 3.96 -9.23 -16.40
C GLN A 205 5.00 -8.47 -17.25
N ILE A 206 4.80 -8.39 -18.57
CA ILE A 206 5.70 -7.68 -19.50
C ILE A 206 5.67 -6.17 -19.26
N LYS A 207 6.81 -5.57 -18.89
CA LYS A 207 6.94 -4.16 -18.52
C LYS A 207 6.87 -3.19 -19.70
N LEU A 208 7.38 -3.57 -20.87
CA LEU A 208 7.30 -2.78 -22.10
C LEU A 208 6.75 -3.63 -23.24
N SER A 209 5.63 -3.23 -23.84
CA SER A 209 5.03 -4.05 -24.90
C SER A 209 4.37 -3.21 -25.97
N PHE A 210 4.37 -3.73 -27.20
CA PHE A 210 3.41 -3.30 -28.21
C PHE A 210 2.11 -4.07 -28.06
N ALA A 211 0.98 -3.41 -28.30
CA ALA A 211 -0.33 -4.05 -28.31
C ALA A 211 -1.29 -3.37 -29.28
N LYS A 212 -2.37 -4.09 -29.64
CA LYS A 212 -3.44 -3.55 -30.51
C LYS A 212 -4.25 -2.46 -29.81
N ARG A 213 -4.48 -2.63 -28.51
CA ARG A 213 -5.32 -1.76 -27.68
C ARG A 213 -4.60 -1.40 -26.38
N PRO A 214 -4.96 -0.26 -25.76
CA PRO A 214 -4.54 0.07 -24.41
C PRO A 214 -4.84 -1.08 -23.45
N ARG A 215 -3.99 -1.23 -22.44
CA ARG A 215 -4.14 -2.22 -21.38
C ARG A 215 -4.53 -1.51 -20.08
N GLU A 216 -5.50 -2.07 -19.36
CA GLU A 216 -5.89 -1.57 -18.04
C GLU A 216 -4.72 -1.67 -17.05
N GLY A 217 -4.45 -0.60 -16.31
CA GLY A 217 -3.35 -0.52 -15.34
C GLY A 217 -1.96 -0.25 -15.94
N ALA A 218 -1.82 -0.17 -17.27
CA ALA A 218 -0.57 0.20 -17.93
C ALA A 218 -0.63 1.63 -18.49
N SER A 219 0.50 2.34 -18.39
CA SER A 219 0.70 3.62 -19.06
C SER A 219 0.73 3.42 -20.57
N THR A 220 -0.26 3.98 -21.26
CA THR A 220 -0.39 3.78 -22.71
C THR A 220 0.22 4.96 -23.47
N LEU A 221 1.09 4.65 -24.43
CA LEU A 221 1.66 5.60 -25.38
C LEU A 221 1.18 5.26 -26.79
N THR A 222 0.96 6.29 -27.61
CA THR A 222 0.70 6.11 -29.04
C THR A 222 1.99 6.36 -29.79
N LEU A 223 2.43 5.38 -30.60
CA LEU A 223 3.64 5.53 -31.40
C LEU A 223 3.55 6.76 -32.31
N GLY A 224 4.52 7.67 -32.20
CA GLY A 224 4.55 8.94 -32.94
C GLY A 224 3.56 10.01 -32.45
N GLY A 225 2.81 9.74 -31.37
CA GLY A 225 1.81 10.66 -30.81
C GLY A 225 2.35 11.74 -29.89
N GLY A 226 3.67 11.75 -29.62
CA GLY A 226 4.32 12.67 -28.68
C GLY A 226 3.91 12.44 -27.22
N ALA A 227 4.59 13.13 -26.31
CA ALA A 227 4.31 13.05 -24.87
C ALA A 227 2.98 13.72 -24.44
N GLU A 228 2.41 14.59 -25.27
CA GLU A 228 1.15 15.30 -25.00
C GLU A 228 -0.07 14.39 -25.07
N GLY A 229 0.03 13.25 -25.77
CA GLY A 229 -1.02 12.22 -25.79
C GLY A 229 -1.14 11.43 -24.48
N PHE A 230 -0.28 11.68 -23.50
CA PHE A 230 -0.25 10.97 -22.22
C PHE A 230 -0.83 11.82 -21.07
N SER A 231 -1.90 11.33 -20.45
CA SER A 231 -2.65 12.08 -19.44
C SER A 231 -2.17 11.90 -17.99
N THR A 232 -1.20 11.01 -17.71
CA THR A 232 -0.94 10.53 -16.34
C THR A 232 0.53 10.44 -15.98
N TRP A 233 1.23 11.57 -15.99
CA TRP A 233 2.61 11.65 -15.49
C TRP A 233 2.65 11.61 -13.96
N SER A 234 3.49 10.75 -13.39
CA SER A 234 4.01 10.96 -12.04
C SER A 234 5.12 12.01 -12.06
N ASP A 235 5.37 12.71 -10.96
CA ASP A 235 6.47 13.68 -10.89
C ASP A 235 7.84 13.04 -11.21
N VAL A 236 8.06 11.76 -10.84
CA VAL A 236 9.28 11.01 -11.17
C VAL A 236 9.40 10.80 -12.68
N SER A 237 8.33 10.32 -13.33
CA SER A 237 8.32 10.09 -14.77
C SER A 237 8.43 11.41 -15.56
N ARG A 238 7.76 12.48 -15.12
CA ARG A 238 7.90 13.80 -15.74
C ARG A 238 9.31 14.34 -15.59
N TYR A 239 9.93 14.18 -14.42
CA TYR A 239 11.31 14.58 -14.20
C TYR A 239 12.27 13.87 -15.17
N PHE A 240 12.21 12.54 -15.25
CA PHE A 240 13.10 11.80 -16.14
C PHE A 240 12.84 12.13 -17.61
N TYR A 241 11.58 12.36 -17.99
CA TYR A 241 11.25 12.82 -19.33
C TYR A 241 11.88 14.18 -19.65
N ASP A 242 11.77 15.14 -18.73
CA ASP A 242 12.41 16.45 -18.83
C ASP A 242 13.94 16.34 -18.93
N VAL A 243 14.56 15.41 -18.20
CA VAL A 243 16.00 15.19 -18.28
C VAL A 243 16.40 14.59 -19.63
N LEU A 244 15.67 13.57 -20.09
CA LEU A 244 15.94 12.90 -21.36
C LEU A 244 15.79 13.86 -22.55
N THR A 245 14.82 14.77 -22.50
CA THR A 245 14.57 15.76 -23.56
C THR A 245 15.54 16.95 -23.53
N ARG A 246 16.06 17.34 -22.37
CA ARG A 246 17.00 18.48 -22.24
C ARG A 246 18.45 18.12 -22.53
N ARG A 247 18.81 16.84 -22.46
CA ARG A 247 20.18 16.35 -22.69
C ARG A 247 20.25 15.62 -24.03
N ALA A 248 21.45 15.49 -24.58
CA ALA A 248 21.67 14.64 -25.75
C ALA A 248 21.44 13.16 -25.37
N PRO A 249 20.45 12.46 -25.95
CA PRO A 249 20.15 11.08 -25.58
C PRO A 249 21.35 10.14 -25.78
N GLY A 250 22.18 10.39 -26.79
CA GLY A 250 23.39 9.62 -27.06
C GLY A 250 24.39 9.60 -25.89
N GLU A 251 24.69 10.75 -25.29
CA GLU A 251 25.61 10.85 -24.15
C GLU A 251 25.06 10.12 -22.92
N LEU A 252 23.75 10.23 -22.68
CA LEU A 252 23.08 9.54 -21.58
C LEU A 252 23.12 8.03 -21.76
N ALA A 253 22.90 7.55 -22.97
CA ALA A 253 22.94 6.13 -23.28
C ALA A 253 24.35 5.55 -23.09
N GLU A 254 25.41 6.31 -23.37
CA GLU A 254 26.77 5.87 -23.06
C GLU A 254 27.01 5.73 -21.55
N ALA A 255 26.58 6.72 -20.76
CA ALA A 255 26.69 6.65 -19.30
C ALA A 255 25.87 5.49 -18.72
N PHE A 256 24.63 5.31 -19.19
CA PHE A 256 23.77 4.21 -18.77
C PHE A 256 24.29 2.83 -19.20
N ALA A 257 24.98 2.75 -20.35
CA ALA A 257 25.60 1.52 -20.80
C ALA A 257 26.74 1.03 -19.88
N GLN A 258 27.39 1.94 -19.13
CA GLN A 258 28.42 1.59 -18.14
C GLN A 258 27.82 1.13 -16.80
N ALA A 259 26.56 1.45 -16.52
CA ALA A 259 25.89 1.04 -15.28
C ALA A 259 25.45 -0.44 -15.37
N THR A 260 26.40 -1.36 -15.34
CA THR A 260 26.19 -2.79 -15.60
C THR A 260 25.85 -3.64 -14.38
N ASP A 261 25.97 -3.11 -13.17
CA ASP A 261 25.58 -3.86 -11.96
C ASP A 261 24.08 -4.19 -12.03
N PRO A 262 23.62 -5.40 -11.65
CA PRO A 262 22.20 -5.74 -11.64
C PRO A 262 21.38 -4.74 -10.84
N LEU A 263 20.28 -4.24 -11.42
CA LEU A 263 19.43 -3.21 -10.81
C LEU A 263 17.97 -3.64 -10.78
N THR A 264 17.29 -3.25 -9.70
CA THR A 264 15.83 -3.28 -9.62
C THR A 264 15.22 -1.97 -10.12
N PHE A 265 13.94 -1.99 -10.51
CA PHE A 265 13.20 -0.76 -10.83
C PHE A 265 13.12 0.22 -9.66
N LYS A 266 13.25 -0.25 -8.41
CA LYS A 266 13.31 0.61 -7.22
C LYS A 266 14.62 1.40 -7.14
N GLU A 267 15.73 0.80 -7.56
CA GLU A 267 17.07 1.42 -7.54
C GLU A 267 17.36 2.22 -8.81
N ALA A 268 16.68 1.89 -9.91
CA ALA A 268 16.91 2.48 -11.23
C ALA A 268 16.87 4.03 -11.25
N PRO A 269 15.92 4.71 -10.59
CA PRO A 269 15.94 6.17 -10.49
C PRO A 269 17.23 6.72 -9.91
N ARG A 270 17.70 6.15 -8.80
CA ARG A 270 18.91 6.61 -8.10
C ARG A 270 20.14 6.40 -8.98
N GLN A 271 20.24 5.24 -9.62
CA GLN A 271 21.38 4.95 -10.49
C GLN A 271 21.38 5.84 -11.75
N ALA A 272 20.20 6.08 -12.33
CA ALA A 272 20.06 6.99 -13.44
C ALA A 272 20.54 8.41 -13.05
N LEU A 273 20.16 8.88 -11.87
CA LEU A 273 20.60 10.18 -11.33
C LEU A 273 22.10 10.23 -11.02
N ALA A 274 22.67 9.15 -10.48
CA ALA A 274 24.11 9.07 -10.24
C ALA A 274 24.89 9.21 -11.55
N ALA A 275 24.46 8.51 -12.62
CA ALA A 275 25.05 8.64 -13.94
C ALA A 275 24.87 10.06 -14.54
N LEU A 276 23.80 10.76 -14.19
CA LEU A 276 23.55 12.15 -14.57
C LEU A 276 24.39 13.19 -13.81
N GLY A 277 24.83 12.84 -12.59
CA GLY A 277 25.57 13.72 -11.67
C GLY A 277 27.09 13.77 -11.89
N ASP A 278 27.66 12.81 -12.62
CA ASP A 278 29.10 12.78 -12.95
C ASP A 278 29.46 13.63 -14.18
N SER A 279 28.45 14.03 -14.98
CA SER A 279 28.61 14.86 -16.18
C SER A 279 28.44 16.37 -15.88
N GLY A 280 29.31 16.89 -14.99
CA GLY A 280 29.70 18.32 -14.95
C GLY A 280 28.63 19.37 -14.59
N HIS A 281 27.37 19.01 -14.37
CA HIS A 281 26.36 19.96 -13.91
C HIS A 281 26.28 19.94 -12.39
N ARG A 282 27.03 20.85 -11.77
CA ARG A 282 26.88 21.20 -10.36
C ARG A 282 25.40 21.55 -10.15
N PRO A 283 24.65 20.87 -9.28
CA PRO A 283 23.27 21.24 -9.00
C PRO A 283 23.31 22.69 -8.53
N VAL A 284 22.64 23.59 -9.27
CA VAL A 284 22.34 24.93 -8.77
C VAL A 284 21.67 24.70 -7.42
N HIS A 285 22.29 25.26 -6.38
CA HIS A 285 21.96 25.03 -4.97
C HIS A 285 20.48 24.71 -4.71
N GLY A 286 20.21 23.56 -4.09
CA GLY A 286 18.96 23.33 -3.33
C GLY A 286 17.81 22.59 -4.02
N SER A 287 18.04 21.74 -5.02
CA SER A 287 16.97 20.89 -5.55
C SER A 287 17.50 19.49 -5.87
N SER A 288 17.06 18.51 -5.08
CA SER A 288 17.25 17.11 -5.46
C SER A 288 16.39 16.81 -6.69
N PRO A 289 16.89 16.04 -7.66
CA PRO A 289 16.25 15.77 -8.94
C PRO A 289 15.05 14.79 -8.90
N LEU A 290 14.60 14.33 -7.74
CA LEU A 290 13.35 13.57 -7.62
C LEU A 290 12.23 14.54 -7.20
N PRO A 291 10.93 14.16 -7.28
CA PRO A 291 9.89 14.94 -6.62
C PRO A 291 10.36 15.21 -5.20
N VAL A 292 10.36 16.47 -4.76
CA VAL A 292 11.14 16.89 -3.58
C VAL A 292 10.82 16.04 -2.34
N PHE A 293 9.58 15.59 -2.23
CA PHE A 293 9.14 14.65 -1.20
C PHE A 293 9.78 13.26 -1.31
N TYR A 294 9.93 12.67 -2.49
CA TYR A 294 10.56 11.36 -2.66
C TYR A 294 12.03 11.38 -2.25
N SER A 295 12.80 12.36 -2.75
CA SER A 295 14.21 12.52 -2.37
C SER A 295 14.35 12.77 -0.87
N GLY A 296 13.51 13.63 -0.31
CA GLY A 296 13.60 13.97 1.10
C GLY A 296 13.17 12.81 2.00
N LEU A 297 12.12 12.06 1.66
CA LEU A 297 11.70 10.88 2.42
C LEU A 297 12.79 9.79 2.40
N ASN A 298 13.43 9.56 1.25
CA ASN A 298 14.56 8.64 1.18
C ASN A 298 15.75 9.13 2.01
N ARG A 299 16.06 10.44 1.97
CA ARG A 299 17.11 11.02 2.81
C ARG A 299 16.78 10.88 4.29
N CYS A 300 15.53 11.11 4.71
CA CYS A 300 15.09 10.84 6.09
C CYS A 300 15.32 9.38 6.48
N GLY A 301 15.02 8.42 5.60
CA GLY A 301 15.27 7.00 5.83
C GLY A 301 16.76 6.69 6.01
N GLU A 302 17.62 7.25 5.16
CA GLU A 302 19.08 7.09 5.27
C GLU A 302 19.62 7.69 6.58
N LEU A 303 19.19 8.89 6.94
CA LEU A 303 19.61 9.57 8.17
C LEU A 303 19.15 8.82 9.43
N LEU A 304 17.95 8.24 9.40
CA LEU A 304 17.46 7.35 10.47
C LEU A 304 18.30 6.08 10.59
N GLU A 305 18.66 5.46 9.46
CA GLU A 305 19.51 4.27 9.42
C GLU A 305 20.94 4.55 9.92
N GLN A 306 21.44 5.76 9.69
CA GLN A 306 22.78 6.21 10.10
C GLN A 306 22.81 6.78 11.53
N GLY A 307 21.66 7.09 12.14
CA GLY A 307 21.57 7.73 13.45
C GLY A 307 21.91 9.23 13.46
N GLU A 308 21.89 9.88 12.30
CA GLU A 308 22.25 11.28 12.07
C GLU A 308 21.06 12.21 12.40
N TYR A 309 20.69 12.29 13.68
CA TYR A 309 19.45 12.94 14.12
C TYR A 309 19.40 14.46 13.96
N ALA A 310 20.56 15.14 13.88
CA ALA A 310 20.59 16.59 13.69
C ALA A 310 20.20 16.94 12.24
N GLU A 311 20.82 16.29 11.26
CA GLU A 311 20.47 16.45 9.84
C GLU A 311 19.04 15.97 9.55
N LEU A 312 18.57 14.95 10.27
CA LEU A 312 17.19 14.47 10.12
C LEU A 312 16.18 15.55 10.50
N ASP A 313 16.45 16.34 11.54
CA ASP A 313 15.58 17.41 12.01
C ASP A 313 15.43 18.51 10.94
N ASP A 314 16.55 18.95 10.37
CA ASP A 314 16.57 19.93 9.27
C ASP A 314 15.80 19.42 8.05
N GLN A 315 16.02 18.15 7.67
CA GLN A 315 15.35 17.53 6.52
C GLN A 315 13.84 17.39 6.73
N VAL A 316 13.41 17.03 7.94
CA VAL A 316 11.98 16.91 8.31
C VAL A 316 11.33 18.30 8.31
N ALA A 317 12.01 19.31 8.85
CA ALA A 317 11.51 20.69 8.85
C ALA A 317 11.29 21.23 7.42
N GLU A 318 12.22 20.94 6.50
CA GLU A 318 12.09 21.34 5.10
C GLU A 318 10.94 20.62 4.39
N LEU A 319 10.79 19.31 4.58
CA LEU A 319 9.67 18.56 4.00
C LEU A 319 8.32 18.98 4.58
N ALA A 320 8.27 19.29 5.87
CA ALA A 320 7.06 19.82 6.50
C ALA A 320 6.69 21.20 5.93
N ARG A 321 7.67 22.05 5.59
CA ARG A 321 7.45 23.33 4.90
C ARG A 321 6.86 23.12 3.52
N LEU A 322 7.39 22.17 2.75
CA LEU A 322 6.90 21.83 1.41
C LEU A 322 5.50 21.26 1.43
N LEU A 323 5.18 20.38 2.38
CA LEU A 323 3.85 19.78 2.53
C LEU A 323 2.76 20.83 2.83
N ARG A 324 3.14 21.97 3.43
CA ARG A 324 2.23 23.10 3.64
C ARG A 324 1.94 23.85 2.34
N SER A 325 2.89 23.93 1.41
CA SER A 325 2.73 24.62 0.13
C SER A 325 2.18 23.74 -0.99
N GLN A 326 2.41 22.43 -0.95
CA GLN A 326 2.07 21.49 -2.02
C GLN A 326 1.53 20.19 -1.43
N ALA A 327 0.32 19.79 -1.84
CA ALA A 327 -0.30 18.54 -1.43
C ALA A 327 0.00 17.44 -2.47
N PRO A 328 0.49 16.26 -2.05
CA PRO A 328 0.72 15.14 -2.97
C PRO A 328 -0.59 14.61 -3.58
N SER A 329 -0.54 14.24 -4.85
CA SER A 329 -1.58 13.51 -5.56
C SER A 329 -1.80 12.10 -4.96
N ALA A 330 -2.90 11.45 -5.31
CA ALA A 330 -3.20 10.10 -4.81
C ALA A 330 -2.15 9.07 -5.24
N HIS A 331 -1.64 9.18 -6.47
CA HIS A 331 -0.61 8.29 -7.01
C HIS A 331 0.75 8.49 -6.33
N GLU A 332 1.15 9.73 -6.06
CA GLU A 332 2.38 10.01 -5.31
C GLU A 332 2.33 9.47 -3.89
N ARG A 333 1.18 9.55 -3.22
CA ARG A 333 1.01 9.00 -1.87
C ARG A 333 1.21 7.50 -1.83
N GLU A 334 0.80 6.77 -2.87
CA GLU A 334 1.06 5.34 -2.96
C GLU A 334 2.56 5.05 -2.97
N HIS A 335 3.33 5.82 -3.75
CA HIS A 335 4.78 5.67 -3.79
C HIS A 335 5.47 6.11 -2.49
N TYR A 336 5.00 7.18 -1.86
CA TYR A 336 5.53 7.66 -0.57
C TYR A 336 5.22 6.70 0.56
N ARG A 337 4.06 6.03 0.50
CA ARG A 337 3.65 5.02 1.48
C ARG A 337 4.67 3.91 1.57
N ASP A 338 5.17 3.41 0.44
CA ASP A 338 6.18 2.35 0.44
C ASP A 338 7.46 2.76 1.20
N ILE A 339 7.93 4.00 1.04
CA ILE A 339 9.10 4.51 1.79
C ILE A 339 8.76 4.68 3.27
N VAL A 340 7.60 5.27 3.57
CA VAL A 340 7.12 5.47 4.94
C VAL A 340 7.04 4.14 5.69
N GLU A 341 6.47 3.12 5.06
CA GLU A 341 6.26 1.79 5.64
C GLU A 341 7.55 0.98 5.79
N SER A 342 8.45 1.04 4.80
CA SER A 342 9.67 0.21 4.81
C SER A 342 10.86 0.85 5.53
N ARG A 343 10.96 2.19 5.50
CA ARG A 343 12.16 2.91 5.98
C ARG A 343 11.90 3.73 7.23
N LEU A 344 10.80 4.47 7.29
CA LEU A 344 10.54 5.41 8.38
C LEU A 344 9.88 4.73 9.58
N LEU A 345 8.61 4.33 9.46
CA LEU A 345 7.79 3.84 10.57
C LEU A 345 8.45 2.74 11.41
N PRO A 346 9.11 1.70 10.84
CA PRO A 346 9.70 0.63 11.63
C PRO A 346 10.83 1.08 12.57
N ARG A 347 11.42 2.26 12.34
CA ARG A 347 12.60 2.75 13.04
C ARG A 347 12.31 3.91 14.00
N LEU A 348 11.10 4.47 13.97
CA LEU A 348 10.80 5.68 14.75
C LEU A 348 10.83 5.47 16.26
N ASP A 349 10.54 4.27 16.74
CA ASP A 349 10.60 3.97 18.17
C ASP A 349 12.04 3.96 18.72
N ALA A 350 13.04 3.77 17.85
CA ALA A 350 14.46 3.85 18.20
C ALA A 350 14.99 5.30 18.30
N VAL A 351 14.23 6.30 17.84
CA VAL A 351 14.65 7.71 17.87
C VAL A 351 14.61 8.24 19.31
N PRO A 352 15.75 8.66 19.90
CA PRO A 352 15.80 9.04 21.33
C PRO A 352 15.06 10.36 21.63
N ARG A 353 15.06 11.29 20.67
CA ARG A 353 14.45 12.62 20.83
C ARG A 353 12.96 12.56 20.51
N ALA A 354 12.12 12.69 21.54
CA ALA A 354 10.67 12.65 21.39
C ALA A 354 10.13 13.68 20.37
N GLY A 355 10.61 14.93 20.42
CA GLY A 355 10.16 15.99 19.50
C GLY A 355 10.49 15.68 18.03
N LEU A 356 11.67 15.13 17.76
CA LEU A 356 12.05 14.72 16.40
C LEU A 356 11.22 13.53 15.93
N ARG A 357 11.02 12.53 16.79
CA ARG A 357 10.16 11.38 16.50
C ARG A 357 8.74 11.82 16.14
N ASP A 358 8.17 12.73 16.93
CA ASP A 358 6.85 13.30 16.69
C ASP A 358 6.79 14.05 15.37
N ALA A 359 7.80 14.87 15.05
CA ALA A 359 7.90 15.58 13.78
C ALA A 359 7.95 14.63 12.57
N VAL A 360 8.69 13.50 12.69
CA VAL A 360 8.75 12.51 11.60
C VAL A 360 7.41 11.80 11.44
N TYR A 361 6.71 11.45 12.52
CA TYR A 361 5.35 10.90 12.41
C TYR A 361 4.37 11.88 11.75
N ASP A 362 4.40 13.14 12.18
CA ASP A 362 3.53 14.21 11.67
C ASP A 362 3.78 14.51 10.19
N LEU A 363 4.97 14.18 9.69
CA LEU A 363 5.32 14.24 8.27
C LEU A 363 4.92 12.97 7.51
N ALA A 364 5.26 11.80 8.06
CA ALA A 364 5.15 10.51 7.38
C ALA A 364 3.69 10.07 7.19
N LEU A 365 2.84 10.27 8.21
CA LEU A 365 1.44 9.84 8.13
C LEU A 365 0.66 10.59 7.03
N PRO A 366 0.72 11.94 6.94
CA PRO A 366 0.05 12.65 5.86
C PRO A 366 0.62 12.37 4.46
N LEU A 367 1.93 12.15 4.34
CA LEU A 367 2.55 11.85 3.04
C LEU A 367 2.22 10.45 2.53
N GLY A 368 2.16 9.43 3.39
CA GLY A 368 1.85 8.06 2.97
C GLY A 368 0.35 7.74 2.88
N TYR A 369 -0.47 8.34 3.77
CA TYR A 369 -1.87 7.96 3.95
C TYR A 369 -2.87 9.10 3.73
N GLY A 370 -2.39 10.33 3.56
CA GLY A 370 -3.24 11.50 3.45
C GLY A 370 -3.72 12.00 4.82
N ARG A 371 -4.68 12.93 4.81
CA ARG A 371 -5.12 13.63 6.03
C ARG A 371 -6.26 12.96 6.78
N LEU A 372 -6.93 11.99 6.16
CA LEU A 372 -8.04 11.25 6.75
C LEU A 372 -7.53 9.96 7.38
N LEU A 373 -7.72 9.81 8.69
CA LEU A 373 -7.47 8.56 9.40
C LEU A 373 -8.71 7.66 9.33
N THR A 374 -8.57 6.51 8.68
CA THR A 374 -9.56 5.43 8.66
C THR A 374 -9.10 4.26 9.52
N ILE A 375 -9.99 3.32 9.80
CA ILE A 375 -9.63 2.10 10.56
C ILE A 375 -8.54 1.31 9.84
N ASN A 376 -8.67 1.13 8.52
CA ASN A 376 -7.69 0.39 7.72
C ASN A 376 -6.30 1.03 7.79
N ILE A 377 -6.22 2.37 7.77
CA ILE A 377 -4.95 3.09 7.91
C ILE A 377 -4.38 2.86 9.31
N MET A 378 -5.20 3.00 10.34
CA MET A 378 -4.79 2.77 11.73
C MET A 378 -4.27 1.34 11.93
N GLU A 379 -5.01 0.32 11.51
CA GLU A 379 -4.57 -1.08 11.62
C GLU A 379 -3.26 -1.35 10.88
N ARG A 380 -3.11 -0.80 9.68
CA ARG A 380 -1.89 -0.93 8.89
C ARG A 380 -0.68 -0.28 9.58
N VAL A 381 -0.81 0.95 10.05
CA VAL A 381 0.25 1.66 10.79
C VAL A 381 0.63 0.92 12.08
N LEU A 382 -0.36 0.40 12.82
CA LEU A 382 -0.11 -0.38 14.03
C LEU A 382 0.54 -1.72 13.77
N SER A 383 0.25 -2.36 12.63
CA SER A 383 0.92 -3.60 12.23
C SER A 383 2.41 -3.43 11.96
N ILE A 384 2.82 -2.23 11.52
CA ILE A 384 4.22 -1.91 11.19
C ILE A 384 4.99 -1.44 12.43
N THR A 385 4.38 -0.56 13.22
CA THR A 385 5.02 0.04 14.40
C THR A 385 4.94 -0.85 15.64
N GLY A 386 4.04 -1.84 15.66
CA GLY A 386 3.72 -2.61 16.87
C GLY A 386 2.82 -1.87 17.86
N GLY A 387 2.49 -0.61 17.57
CA GLY A 387 1.70 0.27 18.42
C GLY A 387 2.47 0.85 19.61
N GLY A 388 1.94 1.92 20.20
CA GLY A 388 2.55 2.57 21.35
C GLY A 388 2.12 4.03 21.51
N PRO A 389 2.38 4.66 22.68
CA PRO A 389 1.96 6.03 22.94
C PRO A 389 2.39 7.03 21.85
N PRO A 390 3.64 7.03 21.32
CA PRO A 390 4.05 8.00 20.30
C PRO A 390 3.23 7.93 19.01
N VAL A 391 2.98 6.72 18.50
CA VAL A 391 2.20 6.54 17.27
C VAL A 391 0.71 6.84 17.49
N TYR A 392 0.16 6.53 18.69
CA TYR A 392 -1.22 6.90 19.00
C TYR A 392 -1.40 8.41 19.08
N THR A 393 -0.49 9.12 19.75
CA THR A 393 -0.52 10.59 19.83
C THR A 393 -0.34 11.21 18.45
N ALA A 394 0.56 10.68 17.61
CA ALA A 394 0.71 11.16 16.24
C ALA A 394 -0.55 10.97 15.38
N MET A 395 -1.15 9.78 15.44
CA MET A 395 -2.44 9.54 14.78
C MET A 395 -3.50 10.51 15.31
N ALA A 396 -3.52 10.79 16.63
CA ALA A 396 -4.46 11.72 17.26
C ALA A 396 -4.33 13.15 16.71
N ARG A 397 -3.15 13.55 16.23
CA ARG A 397 -2.89 14.87 15.63
C ARG A 397 -3.32 14.98 14.16
N MET A 398 -3.74 13.90 13.50
CA MET A 398 -4.24 13.98 12.13
C MET A 398 -5.51 14.83 12.03
N LYS A 399 -5.64 15.58 10.92
CA LYS A 399 -6.65 16.65 10.79
C LYS A 399 -8.09 16.14 10.70
N THR A 400 -8.29 14.97 10.12
CA THR A 400 -9.62 14.39 9.86
C THR A 400 -9.61 12.92 10.22
N MET A 401 -10.67 12.43 10.86
CA MET A 401 -10.80 11.03 11.27
C MET A 401 -12.21 10.53 11.04
N GLU A 402 -12.33 9.25 10.69
CA GLU A 402 -13.61 8.56 10.79
C GLU A 402 -13.99 8.36 12.27
N PRO A 403 -15.28 8.49 12.64
CA PRO A 403 -15.72 8.38 14.03
C PRO A 403 -15.29 7.08 14.73
N GLN A 404 -15.28 5.96 14.00
CA GLN A 404 -14.87 4.67 14.54
C GLN A 404 -13.35 4.59 14.78
N ALA A 405 -12.54 5.18 13.90
CA ALA A 405 -11.09 5.29 14.10
C ALA A 405 -10.78 6.20 15.31
N ALA A 406 -11.49 7.33 15.43
CA ALA A 406 -11.36 8.23 16.57
C ALA A 406 -11.72 7.55 17.90
N LEU A 407 -12.80 6.76 17.93
CA LEU A 407 -13.22 5.99 19.11
C LEU A 407 -12.14 4.98 19.54
N LEU A 408 -11.68 4.17 18.60
CA LEU A 408 -10.65 3.16 18.88
C LEU A 408 -9.32 3.79 19.31
N LEU A 409 -8.99 4.97 18.76
CA LEU A 409 -7.81 5.70 19.16
C LEU A 409 -7.96 6.35 20.54
N ALA A 410 -9.13 6.90 20.87
CA ALA A 410 -9.45 7.48 22.18
C ALA A 410 -9.30 6.48 23.32
N MET A 411 -9.57 5.19 23.06
CA MET A 411 -9.33 4.10 24.01
C MET A 411 -7.85 3.80 24.28
N ARG A 412 -6.94 4.31 23.44
CA ARG A 412 -5.50 4.01 23.47
C ARG A 412 -4.63 5.21 23.84
N VAL A 413 -5.16 6.43 23.75
CA VAL A 413 -4.47 7.66 24.17
C VAL A 413 -4.87 8.10 25.58
N GLN A 414 -4.04 8.93 26.19
CA GLN A 414 -4.33 9.59 27.48
C GLN A 414 -4.86 11.02 27.24
N ASP A 415 -5.34 11.67 28.30
CA ASP A 415 -5.69 13.09 28.23
C ASP A 415 -4.44 13.96 28.01
N PRO A 416 -4.54 15.07 27.24
CA PRO A 416 -5.77 15.71 26.73
C PRO A 416 -6.30 15.16 25.38
N ASP A 417 -5.55 14.31 24.68
CA ASP A 417 -5.93 13.83 23.34
C ASP A 417 -7.20 13.00 23.34
N ARG A 418 -7.39 12.16 24.37
CA ARG A 418 -8.61 11.35 24.54
C ARG A 418 -9.86 12.23 24.54
N SER A 419 -9.90 13.26 25.39
CA SER A 419 -11.02 14.18 25.48
C SER A 419 -11.30 14.90 24.15
N ARG A 420 -10.25 15.33 23.43
CA ARG A 420 -10.38 15.97 22.11
C ARG A 420 -10.96 15.01 21.06
N LEU A 421 -10.51 13.76 21.02
CA LEU A 421 -11.01 12.75 20.09
C LEU A 421 -12.48 12.42 20.36
N LEU A 422 -12.84 12.26 21.63
CA LEU A 422 -14.21 11.99 22.03
C LEU A 422 -15.13 13.15 21.65
N ALA A 423 -14.75 14.39 21.93
CA ALA A 423 -15.53 15.58 21.56
C ALA A 423 -15.80 15.71 20.05
N ALA A 424 -14.97 15.09 19.19
CA ALA A 424 -15.17 15.08 17.75
C ALA A 424 -16.22 14.04 17.28
N ILE A 425 -16.56 13.06 18.13
CA ILE A 425 -17.53 11.99 17.81
C ILE A 425 -18.92 12.45 18.24
N GLN A 426 -19.87 12.43 17.31
CA GLN A 426 -21.26 12.76 17.59
C GLN A 426 -21.91 11.68 18.46
N THR A 427 -22.82 12.08 19.34
CA THR A 427 -23.50 11.18 20.29
C THR A 427 -24.29 10.05 19.59
N PRO A 428 -25.01 10.31 18.48
CA PRO A 428 -25.64 9.25 17.69
C PRO A 428 -24.66 8.18 17.16
N ASP A 429 -23.44 8.57 16.79
CA ASP A 429 -22.42 7.64 16.32
C ASP A 429 -21.92 6.73 17.45
N LEU A 430 -21.70 7.27 18.65
CA LEU A 430 -21.32 6.48 19.83
C LEU A 430 -22.38 5.42 20.14
N VAL A 431 -23.65 5.80 20.18
CA VAL A 431 -24.75 4.87 20.44
C VAL A 431 -24.83 3.80 19.34
N ARG A 432 -24.73 4.21 18.07
CA ARG A 432 -24.73 3.29 16.93
C ARG A 432 -23.59 2.26 17.01
N PHE A 433 -22.39 2.68 17.42
CA PHE A 433 -21.26 1.76 17.61
C PHE A 433 -21.46 0.79 18.77
N ALA A 434 -22.01 1.24 19.91
CA ALA A 434 -22.31 0.36 21.03
C ALA A 434 -23.44 -0.64 20.72
N ALA A 435 -24.41 -0.24 19.90
CA ALA A 435 -25.55 -1.06 19.51
C ALA A 435 -25.17 -2.22 18.56
N ALA A 436 -24.06 -2.08 17.82
CA ALA A 436 -23.62 -3.09 16.85
C ALA A 436 -23.44 -4.47 17.51
N GLU A 437 -23.95 -5.51 16.85
CA GLU A 437 -23.98 -6.87 17.40
C GLU A 437 -22.57 -7.43 17.67
N ALA A 438 -21.62 -7.12 16.77
CA ALA A 438 -20.23 -7.55 16.84
C ALA A 438 -19.32 -6.61 17.66
N CYS A 439 -19.87 -5.69 18.46
CA CYS A 439 -19.07 -4.74 19.22
C CYS A 439 -18.40 -5.40 20.44
N ASP A 440 -17.09 -5.16 20.60
CA ASP A 440 -16.29 -5.74 21.68
C ASP A 440 -16.70 -5.20 23.07
N PRO A 441 -16.81 -6.04 24.12
CA PRO A 441 -17.24 -5.60 25.46
C PRO A 441 -16.44 -4.43 26.08
N PRO A 442 -15.11 -4.33 25.91
CA PRO A 442 -14.37 -3.14 26.34
C PRO A 442 -14.81 -1.84 25.65
N VAL A 443 -15.19 -1.91 24.37
CA VAL A 443 -15.67 -0.74 23.60
C VAL A 443 -17.04 -0.31 24.15
N VAL A 444 -17.94 -1.26 24.40
CA VAL A 444 -19.26 -0.97 24.99
C VAL A 444 -19.11 -0.31 26.37
N ARG A 445 -18.22 -0.79 27.24
CA ARG A 445 -17.93 -0.15 28.54
C ARG A 445 -17.41 1.27 28.40
N PHE A 446 -16.50 1.48 27.45
CA PHE A 446 -15.91 2.78 27.20
C PHE A 446 -16.94 3.79 26.70
N ILE A 447 -17.77 3.40 25.73
CA ILE A 447 -18.88 4.22 25.23
C ILE A 447 -19.90 4.50 26.34
N HIS A 448 -20.25 3.50 27.15
CA HIS A 448 -21.18 3.67 28.27
C HIS A 448 -20.69 4.76 29.24
N ALA A 449 -19.43 4.69 29.66
CA ALA A 449 -18.83 5.68 30.56
C ALA A 449 -18.81 7.09 29.93
N GLU A 450 -18.50 7.19 28.63
CA GLU A 450 -18.52 8.46 27.89
C GLU A 450 -19.92 9.07 27.79
N LEU A 451 -20.94 8.27 27.44
CA LEU A 451 -22.33 8.74 27.35
C LEU A 451 -22.84 9.22 28.72
N VAL A 452 -22.51 8.50 29.79
CA VAL A 452 -22.83 8.93 31.16
C VAL A 452 -22.12 10.23 31.50
N GLY A 453 -20.85 10.38 31.12
CA GLY A 453 -20.07 11.61 31.31
C GLY A 453 -20.67 12.81 30.57
N ARG A 454 -21.11 12.63 29.33
CA ARG A 454 -21.72 13.69 28.49
C ARG A 454 -23.06 14.17 29.02
N GLY A 455 -23.89 13.28 29.56
CA GLY A 455 -25.21 13.65 30.07
C GLY A 455 -25.17 14.30 31.44
N GLY A 456 -24.07 14.16 32.19
CA GLY A 456 -23.90 14.74 33.51
C GLY A 456 -24.99 14.26 34.49
N GLU A 457 -25.64 15.21 35.16
CA GLU A 457 -26.80 14.95 36.03
C GLU A 457 -28.14 14.94 35.28
N GLY A 458 -28.13 15.07 33.94
CA GLY A 458 -29.33 15.04 33.10
C GLY A 458 -29.42 16.23 32.17
N GLY A 459 -29.19 15.97 30.86
CA GLY A 459 -29.52 16.91 29.79
C GLY A 459 -28.40 17.86 29.37
N ASP A 460 -27.16 17.61 29.80
CA ASP A 460 -26.00 18.38 29.31
C ASP A 460 -25.75 18.14 27.81
N ASP A 461 -26.14 16.97 27.29
CA ASP A 461 -26.17 16.66 25.86
C ASP A 461 -27.60 16.22 25.42
N PRO A 462 -28.32 17.07 24.66
CA PRO A 462 -29.70 16.78 24.25
C PRO A 462 -29.81 15.65 23.21
N GLU A 463 -28.71 15.19 22.62
CA GLU A 463 -28.73 14.12 21.61
C GLU A 463 -28.75 12.72 22.23
N ILE A 464 -28.44 12.58 23.53
CA ILE A 464 -28.37 11.28 24.20
C ILE A 464 -29.73 10.56 24.18
N ALA A 465 -30.79 11.23 24.62
CA ALA A 465 -32.13 10.65 24.71
C ALA A 465 -32.65 10.12 23.36
N PRO A 466 -32.69 10.92 22.26
CA PRO A 466 -33.17 10.43 20.98
C PRO A 466 -32.27 9.33 20.39
N ALA A 467 -30.94 9.42 20.56
CA ALA A 467 -30.02 8.40 20.06
C ALA A 467 -30.20 7.05 20.79
N LEU A 468 -30.32 7.07 22.12
CA LEU A 468 -30.58 5.87 22.91
C LEU A 468 -31.94 5.24 22.57
N SER A 469 -32.99 6.05 22.46
CA SER A 469 -34.34 5.57 22.09
C SER A 469 -34.33 4.83 20.74
N ALA A 470 -33.64 5.37 19.74
CA ALA A 470 -33.49 4.75 18.43
C ALA A 470 -32.78 3.37 18.45
N HIS A 471 -32.00 3.09 19.50
CA HIS A 471 -31.22 1.87 19.66
C HIS A 471 -31.57 1.09 20.94
N ALA A 472 -32.85 1.12 21.34
CA ALA A 472 -33.37 0.33 22.46
C ALA A 472 -32.60 0.56 23.78
N TYR A 473 -32.17 1.80 24.01
CA TYR A 473 -31.38 2.22 25.17
C TYR A 473 -30.12 1.36 25.41
N LEU A 474 -29.58 0.77 24.34
CA LEU A 474 -28.46 -0.17 24.38
C LEU A 474 -28.71 -1.44 25.23
N ALA A 475 -29.97 -1.77 25.54
CA ALA A 475 -30.32 -2.91 26.39
C ALA A 475 -29.72 -4.24 25.90
N PRO A 476 -29.73 -4.59 24.59
CA PRO A 476 -29.07 -5.80 24.10
C PRO A 476 -27.56 -5.80 24.31
N ALA A 477 -26.90 -4.65 24.13
CA ALA A 477 -25.45 -4.53 24.32
C ALA A 477 -25.06 -4.65 25.80
N ILE A 478 -25.84 -4.04 26.70
CA ILE A 478 -25.65 -4.15 28.16
C ILE A 478 -25.92 -5.57 28.66
N ALA A 479 -26.95 -6.24 28.13
CA ALA A 479 -27.24 -7.64 28.44
C ALA A 479 -26.09 -8.58 28.04
N ARG A 480 -25.47 -8.34 26.86
CA ARG A 480 -24.26 -9.08 26.43
C ARG A 480 -23.06 -8.79 27.33
N LEU A 481 -22.88 -7.53 27.72
CA LEU A 481 -21.76 -7.07 28.55
C LEU A 481 -21.80 -7.66 29.97
N HIS A 482 -22.99 -7.73 30.57
CA HIS A 482 -23.24 -8.21 31.93
C HIS A 482 -24.11 -9.47 31.89
N ARG A 483 -23.64 -10.50 31.19
CA ARG A 483 -24.38 -11.76 31.04
C ARG A 483 -24.74 -12.34 32.41
N ASP A 484 -26.01 -12.65 32.61
CA ASP A 484 -26.58 -13.21 33.85
C ASP A 484 -26.48 -12.34 35.12
N ASP A 485 -26.01 -11.09 35.03
CA ASP A 485 -25.98 -10.13 36.14
C ASP A 485 -27.01 -9.02 35.94
N HIS A 486 -28.26 -9.32 36.32
CA HIS A 486 -29.37 -8.37 36.19
C HIS A 486 -29.20 -7.09 37.03
N ALA A 487 -28.47 -7.16 38.15
CA ALA A 487 -28.22 -6.00 38.99
C ALA A 487 -27.27 -5.03 38.27
N ALA A 488 -26.18 -5.54 37.69
CA ALA A 488 -25.27 -4.73 36.88
C ALA A 488 -25.94 -4.20 35.61
N GLN A 489 -26.76 -5.00 34.93
CA GLN A 489 -27.55 -4.55 33.78
C GLN A 489 -28.46 -3.37 34.16
N SER A 490 -29.23 -3.50 35.24
CA SER A 490 -30.15 -2.46 35.70
C SER A 490 -29.40 -1.19 36.14
N ALA A 491 -28.26 -1.34 36.82
CA ALA A 491 -27.43 -0.20 37.24
C ALA A 491 -26.86 0.56 36.03
N ALA A 492 -26.33 -0.16 35.03
CA ALA A 492 -25.78 0.45 33.81
C ALA A 492 -26.87 1.18 33.00
N LEU A 493 -28.05 0.58 32.85
CA LEU A 493 -29.19 1.20 32.17
C LEU A 493 -29.74 2.41 32.93
N ARG A 494 -29.82 2.33 34.26
CA ARG A 494 -30.20 3.47 35.10
C ARG A 494 -29.25 4.64 34.89
N ALA A 495 -27.94 4.41 34.83
CA ALA A 495 -26.96 5.47 34.56
C ALA A 495 -27.19 6.15 33.20
N LEU A 496 -27.50 5.38 32.15
CA LEU A 496 -27.82 5.94 30.83
C LEU A 496 -29.12 6.74 30.84
N LEU A 497 -30.16 6.26 31.54
CA LEU A 497 -31.43 7.01 31.68
C LEU A 497 -31.24 8.31 32.47
N VAL A 498 -30.41 8.29 33.52
CA VAL A 498 -30.06 9.51 34.26
C VAL A 498 -29.30 10.49 33.37
N ALA A 499 -28.35 10.02 32.58
CA ALA A 499 -27.62 10.87 31.63
C ALA A 499 -28.57 11.49 30.58
N ALA A 500 -29.56 10.73 30.11
CA ALA A 500 -30.50 11.15 29.07
C ALA A 500 -31.59 12.12 29.56
N TYR A 501 -32.17 11.87 30.75
CA TYR A 501 -33.39 12.54 31.22
C TYR A 501 -33.27 13.19 32.59
N GLY A 502 -32.16 12.95 33.31
CA GLY A 502 -31.91 13.43 34.66
C GLY A 502 -32.28 12.46 35.78
N PRO A 503 -32.19 12.90 37.05
CA PRO A 503 -32.28 12.00 38.20
C PRO A 503 -33.67 11.38 38.39
N SER A 504 -34.67 11.85 37.66
CA SER A 504 -36.07 11.46 37.76
C SER A 504 -36.75 11.45 36.41
N LEU A 505 -37.60 10.45 36.16
CA LEU A 505 -38.42 10.38 34.95
C LEU A 505 -39.86 10.83 35.24
N ASP A 506 -40.40 11.65 34.35
CA ASP A 506 -41.84 11.94 34.34
C ASP A 506 -42.65 10.81 33.67
N HIS A 507 -43.97 10.93 33.71
CA HIS A 507 -44.86 9.91 33.11
C HIS A 507 -44.66 9.78 31.60
N ALA A 508 -44.44 10.87 30.87
CA ALA A 508 -44.26 10.83 29.42
C ALA A 508 -42.96 10.12 29.04
N GLN A 509 -41.88 10.41 29.77
CA GLN A 509 -40.57 9.79 29.59
C GLN A 509 -40.60 8.30 29.95
N VAL A 510 -41.31 7.90 31.00
CA VAL A 510 -41.52 6.47 31.30
C VAL A 510 -42.28 5.77 30.17
N GLN A 511 -43.33 6.41 29.64
CA GLN A 511 -44.06 5.86 28.49
C GLN A 511 -43.19 5.78 27.23
N GLU A 512 -42.29 6.74 27.01
CA GLU A 512 -41.32 6.71 25.91
C GLU A 512 -40.35 5.53 26.05
N VAL A 513 -39.74 5.36 27.23
CA VAL A 513 -38.78 4.27 27.50
C VAL A 513 -39.44 2.89 27.40
N LEU A 514 -40.70 2.77 27.82
CA LEU A 514 -41.43 1.50 27.88
C LEU A 514 -42.34 1.23 26.66
N GLY A 515 -42.55 2.22 25.80
CA GLY A 515 -43.59 2.24 24.75
C GLY A 515 -43.32 1.35 23.53
N SER A 516 -42.18 0.68 23.47
CA SER A 516 -41.87 -0.33 22.44
C SER A 516 -42.11 -1.73 23.00
N VAL A 517 -42.77 -2.62 22.25
CA VAL A 517 -43.07 -4.01 22.69
C VAL A 517 -41.78 -4.68 23.15
N LEU A 518 -41.67 -4.99 24.44
CA LEU A 518 -40.41 -5.37 25.11
C LEU A 518 -40.16 -6.89 25.07
N PRO A 519 -39.08 -7.36 24.42
CA PRO A 519 -38.53 -8.69 24.63
C PRO A 519 -38.13 -8.98 26.10
N PRO A 520 -37.99 -10.27 26.50
CA PRO A 520 -37.60 -10.66 27.87
C PRO A 520 -36.32 -10.02 28.40
N GLU A 521 -35.36 -9.71 27.52
CA GLU A 521 -34.09 -9.06 27.82
C GLU A 521 -34.20 -7.60 28.27
N TRP A 522 -35.41 -7.02 28.28
CA TRP A 522 -35.66 -5.64 28.71
C TRP A 522 -36.15 -5.52 30.16
N ARG A 523 -36.27 -6.63 30.92
CA ARG A 523 -36.57 -6.59 32.37
C ARG A 523 -35.66 -5.62 33.16
N PRO A 524 -34.34 -5.55 32.89
CA PRO A 524 -33.48 -4.56 33.54
C PRO A 524 -33.80 -3.11 33.17
N VAL A 525 -34.29 -2.85 31.95
CA VAL A 525 -34.73 -1.51 31.51
C VAL A 525 -35.97 -1.08 32.30
N VAL A 526 -36.94 -1.99 32.46
CA VAL A 526 -38.14 -1.75 33.27
C VAL A 526 -37.74 -1.46 34.72
N SER A 527 -36.84 -2.25 35.29
CA SER A 527 -36.33 -2.02 36.65
C SER A 527 -35.60 -0.68 36.79
N ALA A 528 -34.81 -0.28 35.80
CA ALA A 528 -34.10 0.99 35.80
C ALA A 528 -35.09 2.17 35.71
N ALA A 529 -36.04 2.14 34.77
CA ALA A 529 -37.02 3.20 34.58
C ALA A 529 -37.95 3.37 35.79
N THR A 530 -38.44 2.27 36.35
CA THR A 530 -39.29 2.30 37.56
C THR A 530 -38.55 2.86 38.78
N SER A 531 -37.24 2.61 38.90
CA SER A 531 -36.43 3.18 39.99
C SER A 531 -36.26 4.71 39.91
N LEU A 532 -36.42 5.30 38.72
CA LEU A 532 -36.32 6.75 38.49
C LEU A 532 -37.69 7.43 38.46
N TYR A 533 -38.78 6.68 38.33
CA TYR A 533 -40.13 7.23 38.34
C TYR A 533 -40.53 7.71 39.74
N GLY A 534 -41.11 8.91 39.83
CA GLY A 534 -41.71 9.42 41.07
C GLY A 534 -40.74 9.97 42.13
N HIS A 535 -39.43 10.01 41.86
CA HIS A 535 -38.46 10.71 42.72
C HIS A 535 -38.43 12.19 42.33
N ALA A 536 -39.24 13.04 42.96
CA ALA A 536 -39.25 14.47 42.64
C ALA A 536 -37.84 15.09 42.84
N ALA A 537 -37.24 15.61 41.76
CA ALA A 537 -36.03 16.42 41.85
C ALA A 537 -36.33 17.68 42.71
N PRO A 538 -35.47 18.07 43.67
CA PRO A 538 -35.61 19.34 44.34
C PRO A 538 -35.55 20.46 43.29
N ALA A 539 -36.56 21.33 43.28
CA ALA A 539 -36.72 22.36 42.26
C ALA A 539 -35.45 23.20 42.09
N ARG A 540 -34.85 23.21 40.89
CA ARG A 540 -33.79 24.15 40.50
C ARG A 540 -34.40 25.55 40.38
N GLU A 541 -34.28 26.33 41.44
CA GLU A 541 -34.67 27.74 41.50
C GLU A 541 -33.90 28.54 40.43
N HIS A 542 -34.56 28.88 39.32
CA HIS A 542 -34.04 29.79 38.31
C HIS A 542 -34.09 31.21 38.87
N ALA A 543 -32.98 31.69 39.43
CA ALA A 543 -32.78 33.11 39.70
C ALA A 543 -32.50 33.84 38.37
N ALA A 544 -33.48 34.59 37.88
CA ALA A 544 -33.27 35.60 36.86
C ALA A 544 -32.39 36.75 37.40
N PRO A 545 -31.57 37.41 36.56
CA PRO A 545 -30.60 38.39 37.01
C PRO A 545 -31.28 39.73 37.26
N ASP A 546 -31.19 40.25 38.49
CA ASP A 546 -31.55 41.63 38.77
C ASP A 546 -30.30 42.46 39.08
N ALA A 547 -30.09 43.45 38.23
CA ALA A 547 -29.01 44.40 38.32
C ALA A 547 -29.48 45.62 39.11
N ARG A 548 -28.86 45.88 40.27
CA ARG A 548 -28.31 47.21 40.65
C ARG A 548 -27.78 47.27 42.10
N ASN A 549 -26.65 47.97 42.20
CA ASN A 549 -26.11 48.76 43.33
C ASN A 549 -25.21 48.11 44.40
N TRP A 550 -23.91 48.36 44.18
CA TRP A 550 -22.79 48.46 45.13
C TRP A 550 -22.93 49.73 46.02
N PRO A 551 -22.27 49.84 47.21
CA PRO A 551 -20.96 50.50 47.27
C PRO A 551 -19.92 49.95 48.30
N ASN A 552 -18.65 49.85 47.84
CA ASN A 552 -17.30 50.24 48.38
C ASN A 552 -17.19 50.59 49.87
N SER A 553 -16.17 50.27 50.70
CA SER A 553 -14.78 49.74 50.61
C SER A 553 -14.28 49.51 52.09
N PRO A 554 -12.98 49.57 52.47
CA PRO A 554 -11.89 48.57 52.42
C PRO A 554 -11.23 48.25 53.80
N GLY A 555 -10.36 47.22 53.88
CA GLY A 555 -9.39 47.06 55.00
C GLY A 555 -8.79 45.65 55.19
N SER A 556 -7.50 45.48 54.89
CA SER A 556 -6.69 44.22 54.91
C SER A 556 -6.15 43.81 56.31
N PRO A 557 -5.15 42.87 56.44
CA PRO A 557 -5.18 41.40 56.69
C PRO A 557 -4.48 41.06 58.07
N PRO A 558 -3.78 39.93 58.36
CA PRO A 558 -3.60 38.59 57.75
C PRO A 558 -3.67 37.37 58.74
N GLY A 559 -3.59 36.13 58.24
CA GLY A 559 -2.88 35.04 58.96
C GLY A 559 -3.54 33.65 59.05
N ALA A 560 -2.77 32.64 58.62
CA ALA A 560 -2.78 31.21 59.01
C ALA A 560 -3.98 30.32 58.64
N MET A 561 -3.75 29.30 57.81
CA MET A 561 -3.50 27.92 58.30
C MET A 561 -3.32 26.97 57.11
N LEU A 562 -2.07 26.60 56.86
CA LEU A 562 -1.62 25.65 55.84
C LEU A 562 -0.80 24.60 56.60
N GLU A 563 -1.46 23.61 57.18
CA GLU A 563 -0.82 22.48 57.87
C GLU A 563 -1.84 21.37 58.08
N ALA A 564 -1.83 20.34 57.22
CA ALA A 564 -2.29 18.97 57.54
C ALA A 564 -2.15 18.03 56.34
N LEU A 565 -0.95 17.86 55.76
CA LEU A 565 -0.63 16.67 54.95
C LEU A 565 0.88 16.41 54.99
N SER A 566 1.35 15.79 56.07
CA SER A 566 2.68 15.18 56.14
C SER A 566 2.65 13.98 57.09
N GLY A 567 2.88 12.79 56.53
CA GLY A 567 3.03 11.56 57.32
C GLY A 567 3.00 10.28 56.47
N GLY A 568 4.13 9.96 55.80
CA GLY A 568 4.51 8.54 55.60
C GLY A 568 5.05 7.95 56.92
N PRO A 569 5.61 6.71 57.00
CA PRO A 569 6.18 5.90 55.91
C PRO A 569 5.97 4.36 56.03
N SER A 570 6.39 3.58 55.02
CA SER A 570 7.49 2.61 55.10
C SER A 570 7.39 1.46 54.09
N THR A 571 8.55 1.14 53.55
CA THR A 571 8.88 0.10 52.58
C THR A 571 9.20 -1.22 53.28
N ARG A 572 8.71 -2.36 52.76
CA ARG A 572 9.40 -3.65 52.88
C ARG A 572 9.29 -4.46 51.58
N ARG A 573 10.48 -4.90 51.14
CA ARG A 573 10.75 -5.87 50.08
C ARG A 573 10.05 -7.21 50.31
N TYR A 574 9.59 -7.82 49.23
CA TYR A 574 9.65 -9.27 49.02
C TYR A 574 10.03 -9.53 47.55
N GLU A 575 11.17 -10.18 47.34
CA GLU A 575 11.57 -10.84 46.10
C GLU A 575 11.06 -12.29 46.12
N ARG A 576 10.39 -12.75 45.05
CA ARG A 576 10.77 -13.92 44.22
C ARG A 576 9.64 -14.39 43.29
N ASP A 577 10.07 -14.68 42.05
CA ASP A 577 9.65 -15.75 41.12
C ASP A 577 8.15 -16.04 40.91
N GLU A 578 7.66 -15.80 39.68
CA GLU A 578 7.35 -16.90 38.75
C GLU A 578 6.91 -16.40 37.37
N ALA A 579 7.41 -17.08 36.35
CA ALA A 579 7.15 -16.88 34.94
C ALA A 579 5.69 -17.16 34.55
N ARG A 580 5.03 -16.24 33.85
CA ARG A 580 3.95 -16.56 32.88
C ARG A 580 3.95 -15.63 31.68
N HIS A 581 4.07 -16.24 30.51
CA HIS A 581 3.99 -15.66 29.18
C HIS A 581 2.78 -14.71 28.99
N PRO A 582 2.94 -13.57 28.28
CA PRO A 582 1.82 -12.71 27.93
C PRO A 582 1.07 -13.23 26.67
N TRP A 583 -0.26 -13.12 26.77
CA TRP A 583 -1.35 -13.67 25.95
C TRP A 583 -1.45 -13.18 24.48
N TRP A 584 -0.63 -12.21 24.05
CA TRP A 584 -0.76 -11.57 22.73
C TRP A 584 -0.26 -12.42 21.55
N ARG A 585 0.50 -13.50 21.78
CA ARG A 585 0.89 -14.44 20.72
C ARG A 585 -0.24 -15.36 20.20
N ARG A 586 -1.42 -15.42 20.86
CA ARG A 586 -2.56 -16.26 20.40
C ARG A 586 -3.57 -15.56 19.48
N VAL A 587 -3.58 -14.23 19.42
CA VAL A 587 -4.57 -13.49 18.63
C VAL A 587 -4.20 -13.43 17.13
N SER A 588 -2.91 -13.49 16.80
CA SER A 588 -2.43 -13.46 15.41
C SER A 588 -2.76 -14.73 14.59
N LEU A 589 -2.86 -15.90 15.24
CA LEU A 589 -3.19 -17.16 14.57
C LEU A 589 -4.70 -17.37 14.32
N SER A 590 -5.57 -16.65 15.05
CA SER A 590 -7.02 -16.87 14.99
C SER A 590 -7.69 -16.13 13.83
N ASN A 591 -7.13 -14.98 13.42
CA ASN A 591 -7.65 -14.21 12.28
C ASN A 591 -7.28 -14.82 10.91
N GLY A 592 -6.16 -15.55 10.82
CA GLY A 592 -5.81 -16.30 9.61
C GLY A 592 -6.73 -17.49 9.33
N ILE A 593 -7.24 -18.15 10.37
CA ILE A 593 -8.14 -19.31 10.25
C ILE A 593 -9.55 -18.85 9.82
N LEU A 594 -10.02 -17.72 10.31
CA LEU A 594 -11.30 -17.13 9.89
C LEU A 594 -11.28 -16.69 8.41
N PHE A 595 -10.16 -16.16 7.92
CA PHE A 595 -10.02 -15.77 6.51
C PHE A 595 -9.99 -16.98 5.56
N VAL A 596 -9.32 -18.07 5.96
CA VAL A 596 -9.30 -19.34 5.20
C VAL A 596 -10.68 -20.00 5.17
N TRP A 597 -11.42 -19.99 6.29
CA TRP A 597 -12.79 -20.52 6.34
C TRP A 597 -13.77 -19.70 5.48
N PHE A 598 -13.66 -18.37 5.49
CA PHE A 598 -14.52 -17.51 4.68
C PHE A 598 -14.28 -17.72 3.17
N THR A 599 -13.01 -17.89 2.77
CA THR A 599 -12.64 -18.15 1.36
C THR A 599 -13.07 -19.56 0.92
N LEU A 600 -13.00 -20.56 1.81
CA LEU A 600 -13.42 -21.94 1.53
C LEU A 600 -14.96 -22.03 1.35
N VAL A 601 -15.73 -21.32 2.18
CA VAL A 601 -17.20 -21.30 2.10
C VAL A 601 -17.69 -20.61 0.82
N ILE A 602 -17.05 -19.50 0.42
CA ILE A 602 -17.37 -18.82 -0.85
C ILE A 602 -17.03 -19.72 -2.04
N THR A 603 -15.88 -20.40 -2.01
CA THR A 603 -15.46 -21.30 -3.09
C THR A 603 -16.39 -22.52 -3.21
N LEU A 604 -16.82 -23.09 -2.08
CA LEU A 604 -17.79 -24.20 -2.07
C LEU A 604 -19.20 -23.76 -2.54
N CYS A 605 -19.63 -22.52 -2.23
CA CYS A 605 -20.87 -21.98 -2.77
C CYS A 605 -20.81 -21.76 -4.29
N VAL A 606 -19.70 -21.25 -4.81
CA VAL A 606 -19.51 -21.03 -6.27
C VAL A 606 -19.45 -22.36 -7.02
N ILE A 607 -18.81 -23.39 -6.46
CA ILE A 607 -18.78 -24.74 -7.05
C ILE A 607 -20.16 -25.39 -6.98
N GLY A 608 -20.89 -25.24 -5.86
CA GLY A 608 -22.26 -25.77 -5.71
C GLY A 608 -23.24 -25.16 -6.70
N VAL A 609 -23.18 -23.84 -6.92
CA VAL A 609 -24.02 -23.15 -7.92
C VAL A 609 -23.63 -23.56 -9.34
N SER A 610 -22.35 -23.76 -9.64
CA SER A 610 -21.90 -24.20 -10.96
C SER A 610 -22.32 -25.65 -11.29
N MET A 611 -22.31 -26.54 -10.28
CA MET A 611 -22.82 -27.91 -10.44
C MET A 611 -24.34 -27.95 -10.59
N LEU A 612 -25.08 -27.08 -9.89
CA LEU A 612 -26.54 -26.99 -10.01
C LEU A 612 -26.96 -26.49 -11.41
N VAL A 613 -26.25 -25.51 -11.95
CA VAL A 613 -26.47 -25.00 -13.32
C VAL A 613 -26.10 -26.04 -14.39
N GLY A 614 -25.06 -26.85 -14.14
CA GLY A 614 -24.70 -27.97 -15.03
C GLY A 614 -25.70 -29.14 -15.01
N PHE A 615 -26.38 -29.37 -13.88
CA PHE A 615 -27.39 -30.43 -13.73
C PHE A 615 -28.77 -30.03 -14.27
N LEU A 616 -29.08 -28.73 -14.30
CA LEU A 616 -30.32 -28.20 -14.89
C LEU A 616 -30.24 -28.00 -16.43
N ASN A 617 -29.04 -28.09 -17.01
CA ASN A 617 -28.79 -28.00 -18.46
C ASN A 617 -28.55 -29.36 -19.13
N ARG A 618 -28.78 -30.47 -18.42
CA ARG A 618 -28.90 -31.83 -18.96
C ARG A 618 -30.30 -32.34 -18.71
#